data_AF-A0A843LXD0-F1
#
_entry.id   AF-A0A843LXD0-F1
#
_cell.length_a   1.000
_cell.length_b   1.000
_cell.length_c   1.000
_cell.angle_alpha   90.00
_cell.angle_beta   90.00
_cell.angle_gamma   90.00
#
_symmetry.space_group_name_H-M   'P 1'
#
loop_
_entity.id
_entity.type
_entity.pdbx_description
1 polymer ?
#
loop_
_entity_poly.entity_id
_entity_poly.type
_entity_poly.pdbx_seq_one_letter_code
_entity_poly.pdbx_strand_id
1 'polypeptide(L)'
;AKEEIRKTTVEDAVRFYQAFGLTSVRVSEESEMDVHDLASLEELRKNNMTMYDVMAFSAENDMNSREWVNGFELTRKFADGLKEAGGYKAIPDVFMEMLATYPDTFIIKKAGPAAAEEVRNCARMVRTGKMSAEIFDAWCLSEGFNPGSLADICIAGIFTALLEGWNWDS
;
A
#
# COMPACT_ATOMS: atom_id res chain seq x y z
N ALA A 1 8.15 -14.72 4.78
CA ALA A 1 7.40 -13.50 5.15
C ALA A 1 6.19 -13.82 6.04
N LYS A 2 5.16 -14.52 5.54
CA LYS A 2 3.94 -14.85 6.30
C LYS A 2 4.18 -15.54 7.65
N GLU A 3 5.10 -16.50 7.71
CA GLU A 3 5.47 -17.18 8.96
C GLU A 3 6.20 -16.26 9.94
N GLU A 4 7.05 -15.35 9.43
CA GLU A 4 7.82 -14.43 10.27
C GLU A 4 6.93 -13.36 10.89
N ILE A 5 5.96 -12.83 10.14
CA ILE A 5 5.01 -11.84 10.66
C ILE A 5 4.19 -12.44 11.81
N ARG A 6 3.76 -13.70 11.70
CA ARG A 6 3.05 -14.41 12.79
C ARG A 6 3.88 -14.66 14.04
N LYS A 7 5.22 -14.60 13.94
CA LYS A 7 6.13 -14.74 15.08
C LYS A 7 6.47 -13.39 15.72
N THR A 8 6.00 -12.29 15.15
CA THR A 8 6.23 -10.97 15.73
C THR A 8 5.64 -10.87 17.13
N THR A 9 6.22 -9.97 17.90
CA THR A 9 5.91 -9.78 19.31
C THR A 9 5.27 -8.43 19.53
N VAL A 10 4.83 -8.19 20.76
CA VAL A 10 4.39 -6.87 21.22
C VAL A 10 5.50 -5.84 21.09
N GLU A 11 6.75 -6.24 21.31
CA GLU A 11 7.89 -5.31 21.21
C GLU A 11 8.16 -4.90 19.75
N ASP A 12 7.87 -5.77 18.78
CA ASP A 12 7.91 -5.39 17.37
C ASP A 12 6.83 -4.34 17.03
N ALA A 13 5.62 -4.48 17.60
CA ALA A 13 4.55 -3.49 17.45
C ALA A 13 4.94 -2.15 18.11
N VAL A 14 5.50 -2.18 19.32
CA VAL A 14 5.98 -0.97 20.01
C VAL A 14 7.06 -0.26 19.17
N ARG A 15 8.05 -0.99 18.66
CA ARG A 15 9.11 -0.42 17.82
C ARG A 15 8.55 0.15 16.51
N PHE A 16 7.55 -0.50 15.93
CA PHE A 16 6.86 0.02 14.77
C PHE A 16 6.18 1.36 15.07
N TYR A 17 5.40 1.44 16.17
CA TYR A 17 4.76 2.70 16.59
C TYR A 17 5.79 3.80 16.90
N GLN A 18 6.88 3.45 17.60
CA GLN A 18 7.97 4.40 17.85
C GLN A 18 8.59 4.93 16.55
N ALA A 19 8.87 4.06 15.58
CA ALA A 19 9.40 4.46 14.28
C ALA A 19 8.40 5.34 13.51
N PHE A 20 7.11 5.00 13.57
CA PHE A 20 6.05 5.78 12.93
C PHE A 20 5.89 7.16 13.57
N GLY A 21 6.03 7.25 14.90
CA GLY A 21 6.00 8.50 15.67
C GLY A 21 7.13 9.47 15.32
N LEU A 22 8.22 9.00 14.71
CA LEU A 22 9.30 9.85 14.20
C LEU A 22 9.00 10.44 12.81
N THR A 23 7.94 9.98 12.16
CA THR A 23 7.54 10.46 10.83
C THR A 23 6.50 11.57 10.93
N SER A 24 6.46 12.45 9.92
CA SER A 24 5.43 13.48 9.79
C SER A 24 4.05 12.93 9.37
N VAL A 25 3.87 11.61 9.36
CA VAL A 25 2.64 10.96 8.93
C VAL A 25 1.58 11.18 10.01
N ARG A 26 0.60 12.04 9.71
CA ARG A 26 -0.60 12.19 10.53
C ARG A 26 -1.44 10.94 10.35
N VAL A 27 -1.63 10.17 11.43
CA VAL A 27 -2.77 9.28 11.51
C VAL A 27 -3.99 10.17 11.70
N SER A 28 -5.08 9.89 10.99
CA SER A 28 -6.32 10.66 11.09
C SER A 28 -6.75 10.81 12.55
N GLU A 29 -7.22 11.99 12.96
CA GLU A 29 -7.69 12.26 14.34
C GLU A 29 -8.81 11.31 14.82
N GLU A 30 -9.43 10.56 13.90
CA GLU A 30 -10.53 9.63 14.13
C GLU A 30 -10.08 8.17 14.40
N SER A 31 -8.78 7.86 14.38
CA SER A 31 -8.30 6.51 14.71
C SER A 31 -8.27 6.30 16.21
N GLU A 32 -8.85 5.19 16.70
CA GLU A 32 -8.84 4.83 18.13
C GLU A 32 -7.44 4.66 18.74
N MET A 33 -6.39 4.51 17.91
CA MET A 33 -5.00 4.45 18.35
C MET A 33 -4.17 5.47 17.58
N ASP A 34 -3.81 6.57 18.22
CA ASP A 34 -2.83 7.51 17.70
C ASP A 34 -1.42 6.93 17.88
N VAL A 35 -0.74 6.63 16.78
CA VAL A 35 0.65 6.14 16.79
C VAL A 35 1.64 7.12 17.45
N HIS A 36 1.24 8.37 17.65
CA HIS A 36 2.01 9.40 18.34
C HIS A 36 1.74 9.49 19.85
N ASP A 37 0.75 8.75 20.37
CA ASP A 37 0.40 8.77 21.79
C ASP A 37 1.15 7.70 22.59
N LEU A 38 1.76 8.11 23.70
CA LEU A 38 2.34 7.20 24.71
C LEU A 38 1.27 6.25 25.26
N ALA A 39 0.00 6.67 25.32
CA ALA A 39 -1.11 5.81 25.74
C ALA A 39 -1.30 4.61 24.81
N SER A 40 -1.11 4.78 23.49
CA SER A 40 -1.19 3.68 22.53
C SER A 40 -0.08 2.64 22.72
N LEU A 41 1.11 3.05 23.17
CA LEU A 41 2.19 2.10 23.49
C LEU A 41 1.90 1.27 24.75
N GLU A 42 1.30 1.88 25.77
CA GLU A 42 0.86 1.16 26.97
C GLU A 42 -0.30 0.22 26.67
N GLU A 43 -1.22 0.65 25.79
CA GLU A 43 -2.35 -0.16 25.36
C GLU A 43 -1.93 -1.40 24.56
N LEU A 44 -0.97 -1.28 23.63
CA LEU A 44 -0.38 -2.42 22.93
C LEU A 44 0.15 -3.47 23.91
N ARG A 45 0.87 -3.03 24.96
CA ARG A 45 1.41 -3.93 25.98
C ARG A 45 0.33 -4.53 26.86
N LYS A 46 -0.63 -3.72 27.31
CA LYS A 46 -1.73 -4.15 28.17
C LYS A 46 -2.61 -5.20 27.49
N ASN A 47 -2.88 -5.03 26.20
CA ASN A 47 -3.71 -5.92 25.41
C ASN A 47 -2.90 -7.04 24.74
N ASN A 48 -1.58 -7.10 24.96
CA ASN A 48 -0.65 -8.07 24.38
C ASN A 48 -0.76 -8.15 22.85
N MET A 49 -0.93 -7.00 22.20
CA MET A 49 -1.07 -6.89 20.74
C MET A 49 0.29 -7.02 20.06
N THR A 50 0.47 -8.11 19.30
CA THR A 50 1.65 -8.31 18.47
C THR A 50 1.60 -7.44 17.22
N MET A 51 2.72 -7.32 16.50
CA MET A 51 2.73 -6.62 15.21
C MET A 51 1.79 -7.27 14.19
N TYR A 52 1.63 -8.60 14.24
CA TYR A 52 0.60 -9.30 13.45
C TYR A 52 -0.80 -8.82 13.80
N ASP A 53 -1.13 -8.69 15.09
CA ASP A 53 -2.47 -8.26 15.53
C ASP A 53 -2.78 -6.83 15.09
N VAL A 54 -1.80 -5.92 15.20
CA VAL A 54 -1.91 -4.54 14.69
C VAL A 54 -2.21 -4.52 13.18
N MET A 55 -1.47 -5.31 12.40
CA MET A 55 -1.69 -5.40 10.96
C MET A 55 -3.03 -6.06 10.62
N ALA A 56 -3.43 -7.10 11.36
CA ALA A 56 -4.70 -7.78 11.18
C ALA A 56 -5.89 -6.87 11.49
N PHE A 57 -5.80 -6.07 12.54
CA PHE A 57 -6.81 -5.06 12.88
C PHE A 57 -6.96 -4.01 11.77
N SER A 58 -5.85 -3.58 11.18
CA SER A 58 -5.83 -2.55 10.14
C SER A 58 -6.16 -3.06 8.73
N ALA A 59 -6.05 -4.36 8.48
CA ALA A 59 -6.12 -4.99 7.15
C ALA A 59 -7.45 -4.78 6.39
N GLU A 60 -8.55 -4.53 7.10
CA GLU A 60 -9.83 -4.24 6.44
C GLU A 60 -9.78 -2.91 5.68
N ASN A 61 -9.16 -1.89 6.27
CA ASN A 61 -9.16 -0.51 5.77
C ASN A 61 -7.81 -0.07 5.19
N ASP A 62 -6.77 -0.89 5.28
CA ASP A 62 -5.43 -0.60 4.79
C ASP A 62 -4.87 -1.77 3.97
N MET A 63 -4.63 -1.54 2.68
CA MET A 63 -4.11 -2.61 1.81
C MET A 63 -2.65 -2.97 2.10
N ASN A 64 -1.84 -2.05 2.63
CA ASN A 64 -0.46 -2.37 3.02
C ASN A 64 -0.47 -3.30 4.25
N SER A 65 -1.30 -3.01 5.26
CA SER A 65 -1.51 -3.92 6.40
C SER A 65 -2.08 -5.27 5.96
N ARG A 66 -2.98 -5.28 4.96
CA ARG A 66 -3.52 -6.51 4.39
C ARG A 66 -2.44 -7.39 3.76
N GLU A 67 -1.47 -6.80 3.06
CA GLU A 67 -0.33 -7.53 2.48
C GLU A 67 0.48 -8.28 3.55
N TRP A 68 0.63 -7.71 4.74
CA TRP A 68 1.36 -8.36 5.83
C TRP A 68 0.66 -9.62 6.35
N VAL A 69 -0.67 -9.64 6.36
CA VAL A 69 -1.45 -10.77 6.89
C VAL A 69 -1.81 -11.82 5.85
N ASN A 70 -1.99 -11.43 4.58
CA ASN A 70 -2.27 -12.38 3.50
C ASN A 70 -1.00 -13.05 2.94
N GLY A 71 0.17 -12.42 3.13
CA GLY A 71 1.46 -12.92 2.64
C GLY A 71 1.94 -12.26 1.36
N PHE A 72 1.63 -10.98 1.17
CA PHE A 72 2.08 -10.12 0.08
C PHE A 72 1.49 -10.53 -1.28
N GLU A 73 0.18 -10.79 -1.34
CA GLU A 73 -0.49 -11.28 -2.55
C GLU A 73 -0.48 -10.27 -3.70
N LEU A 74 -0.74 -8.99 -3.45
CA LEU A 74 -0.71 -7.95 -4.48
C LEU A 74 0.71 -7.63 -4.93
N THR A 75 1.65 -7.66 -3.99
CA THR A 75 3.09 -7.53 -4.24
C THR A 75 3.57 -8.63 -5.19
N ARG A 76 3.18 -9.89 -4.91
CA ARG A 76 3.45 -11.04 -5.79
C ARG A 76 2.84 -10.84 -7.17
N LYS A 77 1.56 -10.44 -7.22
CA LYS A 77 0.88 -10.16 -8.49
C LYS A 77 1.60 -9.09 -9.32
N PHE A 78 2.09 -8.03 -8.68
CA PHE A 78 2.89 -7.00 -9.36
C PHE A 78 4.20 -7.56 -9.90
N ALA A 79 4.93 -8.31 -9.07
CA ALA A 79 6.20 -8.93 -9.45
C ALA A 79 6.05 -9.91 -10.63
N ASP A 80 4.98 -10.72 -10.65
CA ASP A 80 4.66 -11.61 -11.77
C ASP A 80 4.34 -10.83 -13.03
N GLY A 81 3.50 -9.80 -12.93
CA GLY A 81 3.17 -8.93 -14.07
C GLY A 81 4.41 -8.29 -14.72
N LEU A 82 5.39 -7.85 -13.91
CA LEU A 82 6.65 -7.32 -14.44
C LEU A 82 7.47 -8.38 -15.19
N LYS A 83 7.57 -9.59 -14.64
CA LYS A 83 8.30 -10.68 -15.29
C LYS A 83 7.70 -11.09 -16.62
N GLU A 84 6.38 -10.99 -16.75
CA GLU A 84 5.66 -11.25 -18.00
C GLU A 84 5.82 -10.11 -19.01
N ALA A 85 5.83 -8.86 -18.54
CA ALA A 85 5.80 -7.67 -19.40
C ALA A 85 7.17 -7.22 -19.92
N GLY A 86 8.29 -7.56 -19.26
CA GLY A 86 9.65 -7.16 -19.66
C GLY A 86 10.30 -6.19 -18.68
N GLY A 87 11.24 -5.36 -19.10
CA GLY A 87 12.02 -4.49 -18.19
C GLY A 87 11.24 -3.29 -17.63
N TYR A 88 11.98 -2.34 -17.05
CA TYR A 88 11.44 -1.23 -16.26
C TYR A 88 10.37 -0.37 -16.97
N LYS A 89 10.38 -0.35 -18.31
CA LYS A 89 9.39 0.37 -19.11
C LYS A 89 7.96 -0.18 -18.96
N ALA A 90 7.82 -1.42 -18.49
CA ALA A 90 6.52 -2.03 -18.20
C ALA A 90 5.92 -1.60 -16.85
N ILE A 91 6.72 -1.00 -15.95
CA ILE A 91 6.26 -0.61 -14.60
C ILE A 91 5.01 0.28 -14.65
N PRO A 92 4.93 1.35 -15.48
CA PRO A 92 3.74 2.18 -15.55
C PRO A 92 2.49 1.41 -16.00
N ASP A 93 2.64 0.47 -16.94
CA ASP A 93 1.52 -0.31 -17.48
C ASP A 93 0.97 -1.30 -16.43
N VAL A 94 1.86 -2.01 -15.73
CA VAL A 94 1.48 -2.91 -14.62
C VAL A 94 0.87 -2.12 -13.46
N PHE A 95 1.43 -0.93 -13.17
CA PHE A 95 0.86 -0.03 -12.16
C PHE A 95 -0.55 0.46 -12.55
N MET A 96 -0.76 0.86 -13.80
CA MET A 96 -2.10 1.22 -14.30
C MET A 96 -3.08 0.05 -14.26
N GLU A 97 -2.63 -1.17 -14.51
CA GLU A 97 -3.46 -2.36 -14.32
C GLU A 97 -3.92 -2.51 -12.87
N MET A 98 -3.00 -2.37 -11.91
CA MET A 98 -3.34 -2.47 -10.50
C MET A 98 -4.31 -1.36 -10.08
N LEU A 99 -4.06 -0.12 -10.49
CA LEU A 99 -4.90 1.03 -10.17
C LEU A 99 -6.30 0.94 -10.82
N ALA A 100 -6.41 0.35 -12.01
CA ALA A 100 -7.70 0.06 -12.65
C ALA A 100 -8.47 -1.09 -11.99
N THR A 101 -7.78 -1.92 -11.19
CA THR A 101 -8.35 -3.13 -10.58
C THR A 101 -8.75 -2.92 -9.13
N TYR A 102 -7.90 -2.26 -8.34
CA TYR A 102 -8.03 -2.13 -6.90
C TYR A 102 -8.15 -0.66 -6.48
N PRO A 103 -9.16 -0.29 -5.68
CA PRO A 103 -9.25 1.06 -5.14
C PRO A 103 -8.16 1.28 -4.08
N ASP A 104 -7.42 2.38 -4.21
CA ASP A 104 -6.28 2.68 -3.32
C ASP A 104 -6.75 3.14 -1.93
N THR A 105 -6.28 2.47 -0.86
CA THR A 105 -6.75 2.78 0.51
C THR A 105 -6.21 4.09 1.05
N PHE A 106 -5.08 4.61 0.55
CA PHE A 106 -4.59 5.94 0.92
C PHE A 106 -5.51 7.02 0.37
N ILE A 107 -5.98 6.87 -0.86
CA ILE A 107 -7.01 7.76 -1.43
C ILE A 107 -8.31 7.64 -0.64
N ILE A 108 -8.76 6.43 -0.29
CA ILE A 108 -9.97 6.23 0.51
C ILE A 108 -9.86 6.97 1.85
N LYS A 109 -8.74 6.84 2.56
CA LYS A 109 -8.52 7.51 3.85
C LYS A 109 -8.53 9.04 3.73
N LYS A 110 -8.03 9.59 2.63
CA LYS A 110 -7.87 11.05 2.45
C LYS A 110 -9.09 11.73 1.81
N ALA A 111 -9.73 11.06 0.86
CA ALA A 111 -10.75 11.63 -0.03
C ALA A 111 -12.03 10.77 -0.17
N GLY A 112 -12.09 9.62 0.52
CA GLY A 112 -13.26 8.75 0.55
C GLY A 112 -13.34 7.73 -0.59
N PRO A 113 -14.26 6.75 -0.47
CA PRO A 113 -14.38 5.64 -1.41
C PRO A 113 -14.84 6.06 -2.81
N ALA A 114 -15.61 7.14 -2.92
CA ALA A 114 -16.07 7.66 -4.22
C ALA A 114 -14.89 8.18 -5.05
N ALA A 115 -13.96 8.94 -4.43
CA ALA A 115 -12.76 9.43 -5.10
C ALA A 115 -11.85 8.28 -5.56
N ALA A 116 -11.67 7.26 -4.71
CA ALA A 116 -10.86 6.09 -5.07
C ALA A 116 -11.46 5.31 -6.27
N GLU A 117 -12.78 5.19 -6.36
CA GLU A 117 -13.44 4.57 -7.51
C GLU A 117 -13.37 5.45 -8.76
N GLU A 118 -13.42 6.77 -8.63
CA GLU A 118 -13.20 7.70 -9.74
C GLU A 118 -11.80 7.57 -10.33
N VAL A 119 -10.77 7.57 -9.48
CA VAL A 119 -9.37 7.34 -9.88
C VAL A 119 -9.22 5.99 -10.61
N ARG A 120 -9.85 4.94 -10.09
CA ARG A 120 -9.86 3.61 -10.72
C ARG A 120 -10.54 3.62 -12.10
N ASN A 121 -11.63 4.37 -12.26
CA ASN A 121 -12.30 4.53 -13.55
C ASN A 121 -11.44 5.29 -14.56
N CYS A 122 -10.79 6.37 -14.13
CA CYS A 122 -9.84 7.09 -14.97
C CYS A 122 -8.65 6.21 -15.38
N ALA A 123 -8.10 5.40 -14.47
CA ALA A 123 -7.07 4.42 -14.80
C ALA A 123 -7.53 3.40 -15.87
N ARG A 124 -8.79 2.93 -15.81
CA ARG A 124 -9.38 2.09 -16.89
C ARG A 124 -9.48 2.84 -18.22
N MET A 125 -9.80 4.13 -18.19
CA MET A 125 -9.82 4.95 -19.40
C MET A 125 -8.42 5.10 -19.99
N VAL A 126 -7.39 5.28 -19.16
CA VAL A 126 -5.98 5.30 -19.60
C VAL A 126 -5.63 3.99 -20.29
N ARG A 127 -5.91 2.84 -19.66
CA ARG A 127 -5.63 1.51 -20.24
C ARG A 127 -6.36 1.23 -21.55
N THR A 128 -7.54 1.82 -21.75
CA THR A 128 -8.32 1.67 -22.99
C THR A 128 -8.00 2.74 -24.04
N GLY A 129 -7.03 3.62 -23.79
CA GLY A 129 -6.64 4.71 -24.69
C GLY A 129 -7.67 5.83 -24.80
N LYS A 130 -8.67 5.88 -23.92
CA LYS A 130 -9.71 6.92 -23.89
C LYS A 130 -9.27 8.19 -23.15
N MET A 131 -8.16 8.11 -22.42
CA MET A 131 -7.52 9.20 -21.69
C MET A 131 -6.01 8.98 -21.78
N SER A 132 -5.20 10.04 -21.89
CA SER A 132 -3.75 9.88 -21.81
C SER A 132 -3.29 9.82 -20.35
N ALA A 133 -2.16 9.17 -20.09
CA ALA A 133 -1.58 9.10 -18.76
C ALA A 133 -1.23 10.48 -18.20
N GLU A 134 -0.81 11.42 -19.07
CA GLU A 134 -0.46 12.79 -18.66
C GLU A 134 -1.67 13.60 -18.19
N ILE A 135 -2.83 13.44 -18.86
CA ILE A 135 -4.07 14.09 -18.44
C ILE A 135 -4.53 13.52 -17.10
N PHE A 136 -4.46 12.20 -16.96
CA PHE A 136 -4.81 11.51 -15.72
C PHE A 136 -3.92 11.95 -14.55
N ASP A 137 -2.60 11.99 -14.74
CA ASP A 137 -1.65 12.42 -13.72
C ASP A 137 -1.88 13.89 -13.32
N ALA A 138 -2.08 14.78 -14.30
CA ALA A 138 -2.38 16.19 -14.03
C ALA A 138 -3.68 16.36 -13.22
N TRP A 139 -4.71 15.57 -13.51
CA TRP A 139 -5.96 15.57 -12.75
C TRP A 139 -5.77 15.01 -11.32
N CYS A 140 -5.06 13.90 -11.15
CA CYS A 140 -4.72 13.38 -9.83
C CYS A 140 -3.96 14.42 -8.98
N LEU A 141 -3.03 15.15 -9.59
CA LEU A 141 -2.29 16.23 -8.94
C LEU A 141 -3.21 17.40 -8.55
N SER A 142 -4.14 17.83 -9.43
CA SER A 142 -5.04 18.94 -9.13
C SER A 142 -6.03 18.62 -8.00
N GLU A 143 -6.53 17.38 -7.97
CA GLU A 143 -7.45 16.92 -6.92
C GLU A 143 -6.73 16.43 -5.66
N GLY A 144 -5.39 16.29 -5.71
CA GLY A 144 -4.61 15.78 -4.59
C GLY A 144 -4.82 14.28 -4.31
N PHE A 145 -5.23 13.52 -5.33
CA PHE A 145 -5.42 12.08 -5.30
C PHE A 145 -4.10 11.36 -5.55
N ASN A 146 -3.49 10.91 -4.46
CA ASN A 146 -2.24 10.15 -4.49
C ASN A 146 -2.51 8.65 -4.29
N PRO A 147 -2.30 7.77 -5.28
CA PRO A 147 -2.43 6.32 -5.11
C PRO A 147 -1.22 5.73 -4.35
N GLY A 148 -1.03 6.18 -3.10
CA GLY A 148 0.16 5.92 -2.31
C GLY A 148 0.31 4.46 -1.88
N SER A 149 -0.78 3.81 -1.46
CA SER A 149 -0.70 2.41 -1.03
C SER A 149 -0.31 1.48 -2.18
N LEU A 150 -0.87 1.69 -3.37
CA LEU A 150 -0.50 0.93 -4.55
C LEU A 150 0.93 1.23 -5.01
N ALA A 151 1.43 2.45 -4.79
CA ALA A 151 2.83 2.79 -5.06
C ALA A 151 3.77 2.01 -4.12
N ASP A 152 3.44 1.88 -2.83
CA ASP A 152 4.20 1.07 -1.88
C ASP A 152 4.23 -0.41 -2.29
N ILE A 153 3.08 -0.96 -2.69
CA ILE A 153 2.96 -2.34 -3.19
C ILE A 153 3.76 -2.54 -4.49
N CYS A 154 3.73 -1.56 -5.39
CA CYS A 154 4.53 -1.55 -6.61
C CYS A 154 6.03 -1.64 -6.30
N ILE A 155 6.52 -0.84 -5.36
CA ILE A 155 7.93 -0.85 -4.93
C ILE A 155 8.31 -2.21 -4.33
N ALA A 156 7.46 -2.78 -3.47
CA ALA A 156 7.68 -4.12 -2.92
C ALA A 156 7.67 -5.20 -4.02
N GLY A 157 6.83 -5.02 -5.04
CA GLY A 157 6.74 -5.92 -6.20
C GLY A 157 8.00 -5.86 -7.06
N ILE A 158 8.52 -4.67 -7.34
CA ILE A 158 9.80 -4.46 -8.03
C ILE A 158 10.94 -5.14 -7.25
N PHE A 159 11.02 -4.92 -5.94
CA PHE A 159 12.02 -5.56 -5.09
C PHE A 159 11.95 -7.08 -5.18
N THR A 160 10.74 -7.64 -5.11
CA THR A 160 10.50 -9.09 -5.22
C THR A 160 10.92 -9.61 -6.59
N ALA A 161 10.55 -8.94 -7.67
CA ALA A 161 10.93 -9.33 -9.03
C ALA A 161 12.46 -9.32 -9.21
N LEU A 162 13.15 -8.29 -8.72
CA LEU A 162 14.61 -8.17 -8.78
C LEU A 162 15.32 -9.30 -8.02
N LEU A 163 14.85 -9.64 -6.81
CA LEU A 163 15.39 -10.77 -6.04
C LEU A 163 15.23 -12.11 -6.77
N GLU A 164 14.23 -12.22 -7.63
CA GLU A 164 13.93 -13.42 -8.41
C GLU A 164 14.49 -13.38 -9.83
N GLY A 165 15.45 -12.48 -10.09
CA GLY A 165 16.20 -12.43 -11.34
C GLY A 165 15.50 -11.72 -12.50
N TRP A 166 14.50 -10.88 -12.22
CA TRP A 166 13.93 -10.00 -13.24
C TRP A 166 15.00 -9.02 -13.77
N ASN A 167 15.13 -8.93 -15.09
CA ASN A 167 16.10 -8.04 -15.72
C ASN A 167 15.50 -6.64 -15.88
N TRP A 168 16.07 -5.66 -15.19
CA TRP A 168 15.61 -4.28 -15.24
C TRP A 168 15.66 -3.69 -16.67
N ASP A 169 16.69 -4.03 -17.44
CA ASP A 169 16.99 -3.40 -18.74
C ASP A 169 16.44 -4.16 -19.96
N SER A 170 15.66 -5.24 -19.75
CA SER A 170 15.09 -6.03 -20.85
C SER A 170 14.02 -5.30 -21.67
#